data_AF-A0A484MAE7-F1
#
_entry.id   AF-A0A484MAE7-F1
#
_cell.length_a   1.000
_cell.length_b   1.000
_cell.length_c   1.000
_cell.angle_alpha   90.00
_cell.angle_beta   90.00
_cell.angle_gamma   90.00
#
_symmetry.space_group_name_H-M   'P 1'
#
loop_
_entity.id
_entity.type
_entity.pdbx_description
1 polymer ?
#
loop_
_entity_poly.entity_id
_entity_poly.type
_entity_poly.pdbx_seq_one_letter_code
_entity_poly.pdbx_strand_id
1 'polypeptide(L)'
;MSEGEVEKDVDAYKVVSDALDYGWSLTNPCDADMIIFPVMKHRWCYCICVNLKVNRVDILDSSSAGVAKIDKYDEMPNVVRNMVVKYFENKGMDGRVEKVKAQQPKRLQLPWRDSTAVFDYGVITMRHMETYTGQTLKRWDCGLKKGDGKAVNALRTKYCAAIVESDVNGVREKIRQLVKHNTG
;
A
#
# COMPACT_ATOMS: atom_id res chain seq x y z
N MET A 1 -16.41 8.34 23.49
CA MET A 1 -16.29 8.45 22.02
C MET A 1 -16.51 7.04 21.50
N SER A 2 -17.65 6.79 20.85
CA SER A 2 -17.95 5.50 20.25
C SER A 2 -16.97 5.27 19.11
N GLU A 3 -16.18 4.19 19.21
CA GLU A 3 -15.46 3.66 18.05
C GLU A 3 -16.50 3.39 16.97
N GLY A 4 -16.38 4.09 15.84
CA GLY A 4 -17.27 3.90 14.70
C GLY A 4 -17.25 2.43 14.34
N GLU A 5 -18.41 1.79 14.39
CA GLU A 5 -18.61 0.44 13.89
C GLU A 5 -18.09 0.40 12.45
N VAL A 6 -17.02 -0.37 12.24
CA VAL A 6 -16.54 -0.66 10.89
C VAL A 6 -17.67 -1.41 10.19
N GLU A 7 -18.25 -0.76 9.19
CA GLU A 7 -19.31 -1.29 8.33
C GLU A 7 -18.94 -2.71 7.90
N LYS A 8 -19.65 -3.70 8.47
CA LYS A 8 -19.48 -5.11 8.13
C LYS A 8 -19.99 -5.29 6.70
N ASP A 9 -19.11 -5.77 5.83
CA ASP A 9 -19.33 -6.07 4.40
C ASP A 9 -19.26 -4.89 3.42
N VAL A 10 -18.26 -4.03 3.58
CA VAL A 10 -17.77 -3.26 2.44
C VAL A 10 -17.05 -4.22 1.47
N ASP A 11 -17.70 -4.55 0.33
CA ASP A 11 -17.07 -5.31 -0.76
C ASP A 11 -15.83 -4.55 -1.24
N ALA A 12 -14.63 -5.11 -1.02
CA ALA A 12 -13.37 -4.50 -1.46
C ALA A 12 -13.39 -4.17 -2.97
N TYR A 13 -14.11 -4.97 -3.77
CA TYR A 13 -14.34 -4.71 -5.18
C TYR A 13 -15.13 -3.42 -5.43
N LYS A 14 -16.15 -3.16 -4.61
CA LYS A 14 -16.96 -1.94 -4.69
C LYS A 14 -16.13 -0.71 -4.34
N VAL A 15 -15.33 -0.76 -3.27
CA VAL A 15 -14.44 0.36 -2.88
C VAL A 15 -13.48 0.72 -4.00
N VAL A 16 -12.89 -0.29 -4.63
CA VAL A 16 -11.96 -0.05 -5.75
C VAL A 16 -12.69 0.50 -6.96
N SER A 17 -13.87 -0.04 -7.28
CA SER A 17 -14.67 0.46 -8.42
C SER A 17 -15.09 1.91 -8.20
N ASP A 18 -15.64 2.22 -7.02
CA ASP A 18 -16.05 3.57 -6.64
C ASP A 18 -14.85 4.54 -6.73
N ALA A 19 -13.68 4.16 -6.20
CA ALA A 19 -12.48 5.00 -6.26
C ALA A 19 -12.00 5.32 -7.69
N LEU A 20 -12.21 4.38 -8.63
CA LEU A 20 -11.90 4.59 -10.05
C LEU A 20 -12.94 5.52 -10.71
N ASP A 21 -14.21 5.37 -10.34
CA ASP A 21 -15.33 6.13 -10.90
C ASP A 21 -15.36 7.59 -10.39
N TYR A 22 -14.85 7.86 -9.19
CA TYR A 22 -14.68 9.22 -8.65
C TYR A 22 -13.66 10.08 -9.44
N GLY A 23 -12.99 9.54 -10.46
CA GLY A 23 -12.09 10.29 -11.35
C GLY A 23 -10.77 10.69 -10.70
N TRP A 24 -10.43 10.09 -9.56
CA TRP A 24 -9.16 10.33 -8.85
C TRP A 24 -7.97 9.57 -9.47
N SER A 25 -8.20 8.83 -10.55
CA SER A 25 -7.15 8.09 -11.25
C SER A 25 -6.75 8.77 -12.55
N LEU A 26 -5.45 8.98 -12.73
CA LEU A 26 -4.84 9.37 -14.01
C LEU A 26 -4.58 8.15 -14.92
N THR A 27 -4.79 6.93 -14.41
CA THR A 27 -4.41 5.69 -15.10
C THR A 27 -5.50 4.64 -14.98
N ASN A 28 -5.92 4.06 -16.11
CA ASN A 28 -6.85 2.93 -16.12
C ASN A 28 -6.13 1.66 -15.63
N PRO A 29 -6.66 0.90 -14.64
CA PRO A 29 -6.07 -0.37 -14.20
C PRO A 29 -5.90 -1.40 -15.33
N CYS A 30 -6.73 -1.33 -16.38
CA CYS A 30 -6.60 -2.15 -17.58
C CYS A 30 -5.32 -1.86 -18.38
N ASP A 31 -4.68 -0.70 -18.19
CA ASP A 31 -3.45 -0.32 -18.91
C ASP A 31 -2.22 -0.35 -17.99
N ALA A 32 -2.41 -0.55 -16.68
CA ALA A 32 -1.32 -0.59 -15.73
C ALA A 32 -0.44 -1.84 -15.91
N ASP A 33 0.89 -1.67 -15.77
CA ASP A 33 1.85 -2.78 -15.64
C ASP A 33 1.80 -3.42 -14.23
N MET A 34 1.37 -2.64 -13.24
CA MET A 34 1.41 -3.00 -11.82
C MET A 34 0.34 -2.25 -11.05
N ILE A 35 -0.32 -2.93 -10.12
CA ILE A 35 -1.33 -2.34 -9.23
C ILE A 35 -0.89 -2.64 -7.80
N ILE A 36 -0.76 -1.59 -6.97
CA ILE A 36 -0.32 -1.70 -5.58
C ILE A 36 -1.47 -1.33 -4.65
N PHE A 37 -1.75 -2.21 -3.70
CA PHE A 37 -2.77 -2.02 -2.67
C PHE A 37 -2.10 -1.88 -1.31
N PRO A 38 -2.09 -0.69 -0.69
CA PRO A 38 -1.73 -0.57 0.73
C PRO A 38 -2.78 -1.27 1.58
N VAL A 39 -2.35 -2.07 2.55
CA VAL A 39 -3.21 -2.77 3.49
C VAL A 39 -2.84 -2.38 4.90
N MET A 40 -3.83 -1.90 5.64
CA MET A 40 -3.75 -1.70 7.08
C MET A 40 -4.68 -2.70 7.77
N LYS A 41 -4.11 -3.62 8.54
CA LYS A 41 -4.88 -4.60 9.33
C LYS A 41 -4.36 -4.61 10.76
N HIS A 42 -5.20 -4.20 11.70
CA HIS A 42 -4.81 -3.95 13.09
C HIS A 42 -3.57 -3.03 13.16
N ARG A 43 -2.46 -3.52 13.70
CA ARG A 43 -1.18 -2.79 13.81
C ARG A 43 -0.24 -2.98 12.62
N TRP A 44 -0.63 -3.75 11.62
CA TRP A 44 0.23 -4.07 10.47
C TRP A 44 -0.08 -3.14 9.31
N CYS A 45 0.97 -2.59 8.70
CA CYS A 45 0.89 -1.89 7.43
C CYS A 45 1.89 -2.53 6.46
N TYR A 46 1.41 -2.91 5.28
CA TYR A 46 2.16 -3.52 4.19
C TYR A 46 1.46 -3.19 2.87
N CYS A 47 2.04 -3.57 1.74
CA CYS A 47 1.30 -3.50 0.48
C CYS A 47 1.37 -4.80 -0.31
N ILE A 48 0.31 -5.04 -1.10
CA ILE A 48 0.22 -6.15 -2.04
C ILE A 48 0.37 -5.56 -3.44
N CYS A 49 1.37 -6.04 -4.16
CA CYS A 49 1.65 -5.65 -5.52
C CYS A 49 1.19 -6.77 -6.47
N VAL A 50 0.19 -6.49 -7.29
CA VAL A 50 -0.19 -7.33 -8.43
C VAL A 50 0.57 -6.83 -9.64
N ASN A 51 1.65 -7.53 -10.01
CA ASN A 51 2.49 -7.21 -11.15
C ASN A 51 2.03 -7.99 -12.38
N LEU A 52 1.44 -7.27 -13.33
CA LEU A 52 0.80 -7.82 -14.53
C LEU A 52 1.79 -8.07 -15.65
N LYS A 53 2.94 -7.39 -15.63
CA LYS A 53 4.00 -7.53 -16.63
C LYS A 53 4.73 -8.86 -16.52
N VAL A 54 4.97 -9.32 -15.29
CA VAL A 54 5.73 -10.55 -14.98
C VAL A 54 4.93 -11.59 -14.24
N ASN A 55 3.60 -11.39 -14.14
CA ASN A 55 2.64 -12.30 -13.52
C ASN A 55 3.04 -12.70 -12.10
N ARG A 56 3.14 -11.74 -11.18
CA ARG A 56 3.44 -12.00 -9.76
C ARG A 56 2.48 -11.27 -8.85
N VAL A 57 2.25 -11.84 -7.67
CA VAL A 57 1.58 -11.18 -6.56
C VAL A 57 2.54 -11.15 -5.37
N ASP A 58 3.14 -9.99 -5.14
CA ASP A 58 4.18 -9.80 -4.13
C ASP A 58 3.61 -9.08 -2.91
N ILE A 59 3.86 -9.61 -1.70
CA ILE A 59 3.55 -8.93 -0.44
C ILE A 59 4.82 -8.23 0.04
N LEU A 60 4.80 -6.89 0.04
CA LEU A 60 5.88 -6.03 0.51
C LEU A 60 5.61 -5.67 1.97
N ASP A 61 6.21 -6.42 2.88
CA ASP A 61 6.01 -6.30 4.31
C ASP A 61 7.35 -6.12 5.03
N SER A 62 7.49 -4.98 5.71
CA SER A 62 8.69 -4.63 6.47
C SER A 62 8.80 -5.33 7.81
N SER A 63 7.80 -6.08 8.26
CA SER A 63 7.88 -6.77 9.54
C SER A 63 8.71 -8.05 9.47
N SER A 64 9.59 -8.24 10.47
CA SER A 64 10.22 -9.53 10.75
C SER A 64 9.59 -10.27 11.93
N ALA A 65 8.40 -9.85 12.40
CA ALA A 65 7.75 -10.50 13.53
C ALA A 65 7.48 -11.99 13.25
N GLY A 66 7.78 -12.85 14.23
CA GLY A 66 7.57 -14.31 14.17
C GLY A 66 6.10 -14.73 14.31
N VAL A 67 5.19 -14.00 13.69
CA VAL A 67 3.74 -14.27 13.73
C VAL A 67 3.38 -15.19 12.56
N ALA A 68 2.45 -16.13 12.77
CA ALA A 68 1.99 -16.98 11.70
C ALA A 68 1.35 -16.15 10.58
N LYS A 69 1.48 -16.61 9.33
CA LYS A 69 0.95 -15.87 8.17
C LYS A 69 -0.56 -15.67 8.27
N ILE A 70 -1.29 -16.67 8.75
CA ILE A 70 -2.75 -16.62 8.89
C ILE A 70 -3.16 -15.56 9.93
N ASP A 71 -2.47 -15.48 11.07
CA ASP A 71 -2.79 -14.49 12.10
C ASP A 71 -2.47 -13.05 11.65
N LYS A 72 -1.48 -12.90 10.77
CA LYS A 72 -1.06 -11.58 10.29
C LYS A 72 -1.87 -11.09 9.08
N TYR A 73 -1.92 -11.91 8.04
CA TYR A 73 -2.51 -11.53 6.75
C TYR A 73 -3.93 -12.04 6.60
N ASP A 74 -4.27 -13.12 7.29
CA ASP A 74 -5.53 -13.85 7.09
C ASP A 74 -5.69 -14.22 5.60
N GLU A 75 -6.90 -14.15 5.06
CA GLU A 75 -7.15 -14.30 3.63
C GLU A 75 -6.88 -13.05 2.78
N MET A 76 -6.49 -11.92 3.38
CA MET A 76 -6.42 -10.62 2.71
C MET A 76 -5.60 -10.62 1.40
N PRO A 77 -4.43 -11.29 1.31
CA PRO A 77 -3.69 -11.38 0.05
C PRO A 77 -4.47 -12.07 -1.07
N ASN A 78 -5.27 -13.09 -0.74
CA ASN A 78 -6.13 -13.78 -1.70
C ASN A 78 -7.36 -12.93 -2.04
N VAL A 79 -7.94 -12.21 -1.07
CA VAL A 79 -9.04 -11.26 -1.29
C VAL A 79 -8.63 -10.21 -2.32
N VAL A 80 -7.48 -9.56 -2.14
CA VAL A 80 -6.96 -8.56 -3.09
C VAL A 80 -6.72 -9.16 -4.47
N ARG A 81 -6.09 -10.35 -4.56
CA ARG A 81 -5.91 -11.03 -5.85
C ARG A 81 -7.25 -11.29 -6.53
N ASN A 82 -8.20 -11.89 -5.81
CA ASN A 82 -9.51 -12.26 -6.36
C ASN A 82 -10.32 -11.03 -6.77
N MET A 83 -10.20 -9.92 -6.04
CA MET A 83 -10.79 -8.64 -6.40
C MET A 83 -10.25 -8.12 -7.74
N VAL A 84 -8.93 -8.17 -7.96
CA VAL A 84 -8.33 -7.80 -9.26
C VAL A 84 -8.77 -8.74 -10.38
N VAL A 85 -8.88 -10.05 -10.09
CA VAL A 85 -9.41 -11.03 -11.04
C VAL A 85 -10.85 -10.67 -11.44
N LYS A 86 -11.75 -10.45 -10.46
CA LYS A 86 -13.14 -10.03 -10.69
C LYS A 86 -13.23 -8.75 -11.51
N TYR A 87 -12.33 -7.79 -11.26
CA TYR A 87 -12.24 -6.56 -12.06
C TYR A 87 -11.91 -6.84 -13.51
N PHE A 88 -10.91 -7.68 -13.79
CA PHE A 88 -10.56 -8.03 -15.17
C PHE A 88 -11.61 -8.92 -15.85
N GLU A 89 -12.30 -9.80 -15.13
CA GLU A 89 -13.45 -10.57 -15.64
C GLU A 89 -14.56 -9.62 -16.11
N ASN A 90 -14.93 -8.62 -15.29
CA ASN A 90 -15.96 -7.63 -15.64
C ASN A 90 -15.56 -6.70 -16.78
N LYS A 91 -14.27 -6.62 -17.12
CA LYS A 91 -13.73 -5.85 -18.25
C LYS A 91 -13.47 -6.73 -19.48
N GLY A 92 -13.76 -8.03 -19.44
CA GLY A 92 -13.51 -8.97 -20.54
C GLY A 92 -12.03 -9.20 -20.84
N MET A 93 -11.16 -9.11 -19.83
CA MET A 93 -9.71 -9.25 -19.98
C MET A 93 -9.21 -10.67 -19.64
N ASP A 94 -9.75 -11.69 -20.31
CA ASP A 94 -9.53 -13.11 -20.00
C ASP A 94 -8.04 -13.49 -19.87
N GLY A 95 -7.19 -12.97 -20.77
CA GLY A 95 -5.75 -13.22 -20.72
C GLY A 95 -5.05 -12.68 -19.45
N ARG A 96 -5.58 -11.61 -18.83
CA ARG A 96 -5.10 -11.12 -17.52
C ARG A 96 -5.71 -11.92 -16.37
N VAL A 97 -6.98 -12.30 -16.47
CA VAL A 97 -7.68 -13.15 -15.50
C VAL A 97 -6.88 -14.43 -15.27
N GLU A 98 -6.56 -15.18 -16.33
CA GLU A 98 -5.80 -16.43 -16.24
C GLU A 98 -4.44 -16.23 -15.57
N LYS A 99 -3.69 -15.21 -16.01
CA LYS A 99 -2.35 -14.90 -15.50
C LYS A 99 -2.35 -14.58 -14.01
N VAL A 100 -3.28 -13.74 -13.54
CA VAL A 100 -3.37 -13.32 -12.13
C VAL A 100 -3.92 -14.45 -11.26
N LYS A 101 -4.95 -15.16 -11.72
CA LYS A 101 -5.59 -16.27 -10.98
C LYS A 101 -4.63 -17.42 -10.71
N ALA A 102 -3.66 -17.65 -11.60
CA ALA A 102 -2.62 -18.66 -11.42
C ALA A 102 -1.57 -18.30 -10.35
N GLN A 103 -1.52 -17.05 -9.86
CA GLN A 103 -0.50 -16.63 -8.91
C GLN A 103 -0.93 -16.80 -7.45
N GLN A 104 0.01 -17.31 -6.64
CA GLN A 104 -0.12 -17.30 -5.18
C GLN A 104 0.60 -16.08 -4.60
N PRO A 105 -0.05 -15.29 -3.72
CA PRO A 105 0.60 -14.18 -3.04
C PRO A 105 1.85 -14.63 -2.26
N LYS A 106 2.99 -13.97 -2.51
CA LYS A 106 4.28 -14.32 -1.90
C LYS A 106 4.88 -13.14 -1.16
N ARG A 107 5.18 -13.32 0.12
CA ARG A 107 5.96 -12.34 0.89
C ARG A 107 7.42 -12.33 0.46
N LEU A 108 7.87 -11.16 0.01
CA LEU A 108 9.29 -10.94 -0.27
C LEU A 108 10.11 -10.89 1.02
N GLN A 109 11.30 -11.46 0.99
CA GLN A 109 12.21 -11.44 2.14
C GLN A 109 13.06 -10.17 2.10
N LEU A 110 12.45 -9.03 2.45
CA LEU A 110 13.14 -7.75 2.41
C LEU A 110 14.29 -7.74 3.45
N PRO A 111 15.49 -7.24 3.09
CA PRO A 111 16.65 -7.28 3.99
C PRO A 111 16.56 -6.24 5.12
N TRP A 112 15.78 -5.17 4.95
CA TRP A 112 15.55 -4.12 5.94
C TRP A 112 14.38 -4.41 6.89
N ARG A 113 13.86 -5.64 6.94
CA ARG A 113 12.74 -5.97 7.84
C ARG A 113 13.12 -5.86 9.30
N ASP A 114 12.18 -5.38 10.09
CA ASP A 114 12.34 -5.18 11.52
C ASP A 114 11.06 -5.51 12.29
N SER A 115 11.20 -6.12 13.46
CA SER A 115 10.09 -6.50 14.34
C SER A 115 9.79 -5.45 15.40
N THR A 116 10.73 -4.54 15.67
CA THR A 116 10.57 -3.49 16.69
C THR A 116 10.01 -2.18 16.13
N ALA A 117 10.03 -2.01 14.81
CA ALA A 117 9.62 -0.80 14.09
C ALA A 117 8.09 -0.72 13.84
N VAL A 118 7.26 -1.14 14.81
CA VAL A 118 5.80 -1.25 14.62
C VAL A 118 5.16 0.09 14.24
N PHE A 119 5.67 1.19 14.80
CA PHE A 119 5.19 2.55 14.50
C PHE A 119 5.71 3.12 13.18
N ASP A 120 6.61 2.40 12.50
CA ASP A 120 7.25 2.84 11.26
C ASP A 120 6.67 2.17 10.02
N TYR A 121 5.87 1.10 10.18
CA TYR A 121 5.36 0.31 9.06
C TYR A 121 4.59 1.14 8.02
N GLY A 122 3.82 2.15 8.44
CA GLY A 122 3.13 3.05 7.51
C GLY A 122 4.10 3.85 6.64
N VAL A 123 5.13 4.45 7.25
CA VAL A 123 6.17 5.23 6.54
C VAL A 123 6.95 4.33 5.59
N ILE A 124 7.32 3.13 6.04
CA ILE A 124 8.06 2.16 5.23
C ILE A 124 7.19 1.66 4.06
N THR A 125 5.91 1.40 4.29
CA THR A 125 4.97 0.99 3.22
C THR A 125 4.84 2.09 2.17
N MET A 126 4.70 3.36 2.56
CA MET A 126 4.70 4.48 1.60
C MET A 126 5.99 4.53 0.79
N ARG A 127 7.16 4.27 1.42
CA ARG A 127 8.44 4.19 0.71
C ARG A 127 8.50 3.01 -0.26
N HIS A 128 7.85 1.89 0.06
CA HIS A 128 7.74 0.77 -0.88
C HIS A 128 6.90 1.13 -2.09
N MET A 129 5.77 1.81 -1.91
CA MET A 129 4.95 2.28 -3.02
C MET A 129 5.69 3.31 -3.90
N GLU A 130 6.54 4.16 -3.32
CA GLU A 130 7.33 5.15 -4.07
C GLU A 130 8.45 4.52 -4.91
N THR A 131 9.06 3.42 -4.46
CA THR A 131 10.32 2.91 -5.04
C THR A 131 10.25 1.54 -5.68
N TYR A 132 9.22 0.75 -5.36
CA TYR A 132 9.05 -0.56 -5.97
C TYR A 132 8.39 -0.41 -7.33
N THR A 133 9.03 -0.96 -8.35
CA THR A 133 8.61 -0.97 -9.76
C THR A 133 8.61 -2.39 -10.34
N GLY A 134 8.57 -3.42 -9.49
CA GLY A 134 8.57 -4.82 -9.89
C GLY A 134 9.95 -5.44 -10.14
N GLN A 135 11.02 -4.70 -9.85
CA GLN A 135 12.40 -5.15 -9.93
C GLN A 135 12.71 -6.25 -8.90
N THR A 136 13.75 -7.05 -9.15
CA THR A 136 14.17 -8.10 -8.20
C THR A 136 14.72 -7.49 -6.91
N LEU A 137 14.67 -8.23 -5.79
CA LEU A 137 15.20 -7.75 -4.50
C LEU A 137 16.67 -7.32 -4.56
N LYS A 138 17.49 -7.97 -5.38
CA LYS A 138 18.90 -7.59 -5.58
C LYS A 138 19.06 -6.22 -6.23
N ARG A 139 18.08 -5.78 -7.03
CA ARG A 139 18.09 -4.50 -7.76
C ARG A 139 17.23 -3.43 -7.09
N TRP A 140 16.46 -3.80 -6.07
CA TRP A 140 15.61 -2.85 -5.37
C TRP A 140 16.39 -2.14 -4.28
N ASP A 141 16.79 -0.90 -4.56
CA ASP A 141 17.24 0.04 -3.55
C ASP A 141 16.07 0.94 -3.13
N CYS A 142 15.54 0.72 -1.92
CA CYS A 142 14.54 1.62 -1.34
C CYS A 142 15.15 2.66 -0.41
N GLY A 143 16.47 2.65 -0.20
CA GLY A 143 17.19 3.55 0.71
C GLY A 143 17.00 3.23 2.21
N LEU A 144 16.41 2.08 2.56
CA LEU A 144 16.20 1.66 3.94
C LEU A 144 17.18 0.56 4.37
N LYS A 145 17.59 0.63 5.64
CA LYS A 145 18.37 -0.39 6.34
C LYS A 145 17.67 -0.77 7.65
N LYS A 146 17.86 -2.01 8.09
CA LYS A 146 17.31 -2.46 9.38
C LYS A 146 17.86 -1.60 10.52
N GLY A 147 16.98 -1.12 11.40
CA GLY A 147 17.34 -0.27 12.53
C GLY A 147 17.72 1.18 12.19
N ASP A 148 17.63 1.62 10.93
CA ASP A 148 17.96 3.00 10.55
C ASP A 148 16.78 3.95 10.81
N GLY A 149 16.59 4.28 12.09
CA GLY A 149 15.53 5.20 12.52
C GLY A 149 15.70 6.61 11.97
N LYS A 150 16.92 7.04 11.62
CA LYS A 150 17.17 8.37 11.03
C LYS A 150 16.59 8.46 9.62
N ALA A 151 16.82 7.45 8.78
CA ALA A 151 16.24 7.38 7.44
C ALA A 151 14.71 7.36 7.49
N VAL A 152 14.13 6.57 8.39
CA VAL A 152 12.67 6.51 8.57
C VAL A 152 12.11 7.85 9.05
N ASN A 153 12.75 8.50 10.02
CA ASN A 153 12.32 9.81 10.51
C ASN A 153 12.37 10.88 9.39
N ALA A 154 13.41 10.88 8.57
CA ALA A 154 13.51 11.78 7.43
C ALA A 154 12.36 11.56 6.42
N LEU A 155 12.02 10.30 6.13
CA LEU A 155 10.87 9.96 5.29
C LEU A 155 9.54 10.38 5.93
N ARG A 156 9.39 10.18 7.25
CA ARG A 156 8.20 10.64 7.98
C ARG A 156 8.01 12.15 7.81
N THR A 157 9.06 12.94 8.03
CA THR A 157 9.02 14.39 7.83
C THR A 157 8.67 14.74 6.38
N LYS A 158 9.32 14.09 5.40
CA LYS A 158 9.04 14.29 3.97
C LYS A 158 7.56 14.04 3.64
N TYR A 159 7.01 12.90 4.05
CA TYR A 159 5.62 12.54 3.74
C TYR A 159 4.62 13.41 4.50
N CYS A 160 4.87 13.74 5.77
CA CYS A 160 4.03 14.67 6.50
C CYS A 160 3.99 16.05 5.83
N ALA A 161 5.14 16.59 5.43
CA ALA A 161 5.19 17.86 4.70
C ALA A 161 4.41 17.79 3.38
N ALA A 162 4.59 16.72 2.60
CA ALA A 162 3.85 16.52 1.35
C ALA A 162 2.33 16.45 1.56
N ILE A 163 1.86 15.72 2.58
CA ILE A 163 0.42 15.61 2.90
C ILE A 163 -0.13 16.96 3.35
N VAL A 164 0.58 17.66 4.24
CA VAL A 164 0.14 18.95 4.79
C VAL A 164 0.03 20.01 3.69
N GLU A 165 1.00 20.08 2.78
CA GLU A 165 1.04 21.08 1.71
C GLU A 165 0.22 20.72 0.47
N SER A 166 -0.28 19.49 0.37
CA SER A 166 -1.02 19.00 -0.79
C SER A 166 -2.26 19.85 -1.12
N ASP A 167 -2.53 20.09 -2.41
CA ASP A 167 -3.73 20.81 -2.86
C ASP A 167 -5.03 20.10 -2.51
N VAL A 168 -5.01 18.77 -2.38
CA VAL A 168 -6.20 17.98 -1.99
C VAL A 168 -6.44 17.98 -0.49
N ASN A 169 -5.52 18.53 0.31
CA ASN A 169 -5.70 18.65 1.75
C ASN A 169 -6.69 19.78 2.06
N GLY A 170 -7.95 19.42 2.33
CA GLY A 170 -9.03 20.37 2.63
C GLY A 170 -8.81 21.24 3.87
N VAL A 171 -7.81 20.94 4.72
CA VAL A 171 -7.43 21.77 5.87
C VAL A 171 -6.11 22.52 5.68
N ARG A 172 -5.49 22.48 4.50
CA ARG A 172 -4.18 23.10 4.23
C ARG A 172 -4.12 24.59 4.62
N GLU A 173 -5.09 25.39 4.18
CA GLU A 173 -5.07 26.83 4.46
C GLU A 173 -5.18 27.15 5.95
N LYS A 174 -5.95 26.36 6.70
CA LYS A 174 -6.04 26.48 8.16
C LYS A 174 -4.69 26.18 8.82
N ILE A 175 -3.99 25.14 8.36
CA ILE A 175 -2.65 24.80 8.86
C ILE A 175 -1.66 25.94 8.59
N ARG A 176 -1.66 26.50 7.37
CA ARG A 176 -0.79 27.62 7.00
C ARG A 176 -1.03 28.87 7.85
N GLN A 177 -2.29 29.18 8.14
CA GLN A 177 -2.64 30.28 9.04
C GLN A 177 -2.09 30.07 10.45
N LEU A 178 -2.27 28.87 11.04
CA LEU A 178 -1.77 28.56 12.38
C LEU A 178 -0.24 28.71 12.49
N VAL A 179 0.52 28.27 11.47
CA VAL A 179 1.99 28.40 11.47
C VAL A 179 2.44 29.87 11.44
N LYS A 180 1.74 30.72 10.67
CA LYS A 180 2.05 32.16 10.61
C LYS A 180 1.81 32.89 11.93
N HIS A 181 0.88 32.42 12.77
CA HIS A 181 0.60 33.03 14.08
C HIS A 181 1.58 32.58 15.16
N ASN A 182 2.24 31.42 15.00
CA ASN A 182 3.22 30.89 15.95
C ASN A 182 4.67 31.34 15.66
N THR A 183 4.88 32.17 14.63
CA THR A 183 6.18 32.72 14.26
C THR A 183 6.32 34.22 14.59
N GLY A 184 5.39 34.76 15.40
CA GLY A 184 5.44 36.10 15.97
C GLY A 184 6.01 36.12 17.38
#